data_AF-A0A3D5FBK7-F1
#
_entry.id   AF-A0A3D5FBK7-F1
#
_cell.length_a   1.000
_cell.length_b   1.000
_cell.length_c   1.000
_cell.angle_alpha   90.00
_cell.angle_beta   90.00
_cell.angle_gamma   90.00
#
_symmetry.space_group_name_H-M   'P 1'
#
loop_
_entity.id
_entity.type
_entity.pdbx_description
1 polymer ?
#
loop_
_entity_poly.entity_id
_entity_poly.type
_entity_poly.pdbx_seq_one_letter_code
_entity_poly.pdbx_strand_id
1 'polypeptide(L)' 'MNISQDLNSTESLVLENGLRVLVIHKPEVDTCCVSVSGKAGHFFDPTDCPGLAHLLEH' A
#
# COMPACT_ATOMS: atom_id res chain seq x y z
N MET A 1 -2.32 13.23 -10.52
CA MET A 1 -3.55 12.64 -9.96
C MET A 1 -3.72 13.22 -8.57
N ASN A 2 -4.62 14.18 -8.39
CA ASN A 2 -4.77 14.89 -7.11
C ASN A 2 -5.84 14.15 -6.31
N ILE A 3 -5.42 13.17 -5.49
CA ILE A 3 -6.35 12.46 -4.60
C ILE A 3 -6.60 13.40 -3.42
N SER A 4 -7.57 14.29 -3.56
CA SER A 4 -8.13 14.98 -2.39
C SER A 4 -8.72 13.92 -1.48
N GLN A 5 -8.25 13.85 -0.22
CA GLN A 5 -8.79 12.94 0.78
C GLN A 5 -10.21 13.38 1.13
N ASP A 6 -11.19 12.91 0.37
CA ASP A 6 -12.58 12.98 0.74
C ASP A 6 -12.85 11.95 1.84
N LEU A 7 -12.66 12.37 3.09
CA LEU A 7 -12.79 11.50 4.27
C LEU A 7 -14.19 10.90 4.41
N ASN A 8 -15.22 11.48 3.77
CA ASN A 8 -16.60 10.99 3.88
C ASN A 8 -16.84 9.69 3.12
N SER A 9 -16.02 9.40 2.10
CA SER A 9 -16.13 8.19 1.26
C SER A 9 -15.02 7.18 1.53
N THR A 10 -14.41 7.25 2.71
CA THR A 10 -13.26 6.44 3.10
C THR A 10 -13.64 5.48 4.22
N GLU A 11 -13.35 4.19 4.03
CA GLU A 11 -13.52 3.14 5.03
C GLU A 11 -12.17 2.50 5.36
N SER A 12 -11.88 2.32 6.65
CA SER A 12 -10.67 1.62 7.12
C SER A 12 -11.04 0.32 7.80
N LEU A 13 -10.38 -0.78 7.43
CA LEU A 13 -10.60 -2.09 8.02
C LEU A 13 -9.30 -2.86 8.21
N VAL A 14 -9.34 -3.85 9.09
CA VAL A 14 -8.24 -4.79 9.33
C VAL A 14 -8.74 -6.19 8.99
N LEU A 15 -8.06 -6.84 8.05
CA LEU A 15 -8.36 -8.23 7.67
C LEU A 15 -7.90 -9.20 8.78
N GLU A 16 -8.40 -10.44 8.74
CA GLU A 16 -8.06 -11.47 9.73
C GLU A 16 -6.55 -11.77 9.79
N ASN A 17 -5.82 -11.56 8.69
CA ASN A 17 -4.36 -11.71 8.63
C ASN A 17 -3.58 -10.50 9.17
N GLY A 18 -4.27 -9.48 9.69
CA GLY A 18 -3.68 -8.26 10.24
C GLY A 18 -3.35 -7.17 9.21
N LEU A 19 -3.67 -7.37 7.92
CA LEU A 19 -3.46 -6.35 6.90
C LEU A 19 -4.44 -5.18 7.11
N ARG A 20 -3.90 -3.96 7.20
CA ARG A 20 -4.69 -2.73 7.26
C ARG A 20 -5.01 -2.25 5.86
N VAL A 21 -6.28 -2.01 5.59
CA VAL A 21 -6.79 -1.61 4.28
C VAL A 21 -7.54 -0.30 4.41
N LEU A 22 -7.31 0.60 3.45
CA LEU A 22 -8.07 1.83 3.26
C LEU A 22 -8.82 1.73 1.93
N VAL A 23 -10.14 1.75 1.98
CA VAL A 23 -11.01 1.72 0.82
C VAL A 23 -11.56 3.13 0.60
N ILE A 24 -11.44 3.63 -0.64
CA ILE A 24 -12.00 4.92 -1.03
C ILE A 24 -13.03 4.64 -2.13
N HIS A 25 -14.30 4.85 -1.81
CA HIS A 25 -15.39 4.65 -2.78
C HIS A 25 -15.55 5.92 -3.63
N LYS A 26 -15.30 5.80 -4.94
CA LYS A 26 -15.52 6.87 -5.91
C LYS A 26 -16.30 6.33 -7.11
N PRO A 27 -17.65 6.40 -7.15
CA PRO A 27 -18.42 5.91 -8.29
C PRO A 27 -18.19 6.73 -9.58
N GLU A 28 -17.62 7.93 -9.47
CA GLU A 28 -17.35 8.85 -10.57
C GLU A 28 -16.06 8.56 -11.37
N VAL A 29 -15.24 7.58 -10.95
CA VAL A 29 -13.98 7.26 -11.63
C VAL A 29 -14.11 6.04 -12.54
N ASP A 30 -13.58 6.16 -13.75
CA ASP A 30 -13.56 5.08 -14.75
C ASP A 30 -12.40 4.11 -14.55
N THR A 31 -11.48 4.39 -13.62
CA THR A 31 -10.28 3.59 -13.38
C THR A 31 -10.06 3.37 -11.89
N CYS A 32 -9.78 2.13 -11.52
CA CYS A 32 -9.41 1.75 -10.16
C CYS A 32 -7.90 1.90 -9.94
N CYS A 33 -7.50 2.36 -8.75
CA CYS A 33 -6.11 2.39 -8.32
C CYS A 33 -5.97 1.58 -7.04
N VAL A 34 -4.89 0.80 -6.95
CA VAL A 34 -4.54 0.01 -5.76
C VAL A 34 -3.07 0.25 -5.46
N SER A 35 -2.75 0.39 -4.17
CA SER A 35 -1.38 0.47 -3.69
C SER A 35 -1.25 -0.37 -2.42
N VAL A 36 -0.12 -1.04 -2.27
CA VAL A 36 0.24 -1.82 -1.10
C VAL A 36 1.65 -1.42 -0.67
N SER A 37 1.89 -1.39 0.64
CA SER A 37 3.21 -1.08 1.19
C SER A 37 3.61 -2.14 2.20
N GLY A 38 4.81 -2.69 2.02
CA GLY A 38 5.45 -3.56 2.99
C GLY A 38 6.34 -2.77 3.94
N LYS A 39 6.24 -3.02 5.25
CA LYS A 39 7.14 -2.42 6.25
C LYS A 39 8.47 -3.18 6.33
N ALA A 40 9.07 -3.45 5.18
CA ALA A 40 10.36 -4.11 5.02
C ALA A 40 11.04 -3.55 3.76
N GLY A 41 12.07 -2.73 3.95
CA GLY A 41 12.86 -2.13 2.86
C GLY A 41 14.36 -2.37 3.10
N HIS A 42 15.22 -1.64 2.38
CA HIS A 42 16.69 -1.82 2.41
C HIS A 42 17.33 -1.86 3.82
N PHE A 43 16.74 -1.20 4.82
CA PHE A 43 17.19 -1.29 6.22
C PHE A 43 17.13 -2.70 6.81
N PHE A 44 16.41 -3.61 6.17
CA PHE A 44 16.28 -5.02 6.55
C PHE A 44 17.11 -5.95 5.65
N ASP A 45 17.93 -5.40 4.75
CA ASP A 45 18.79 -6.23 3.90
C ASP A 45 19.82 -6.98 4.74
N PRO A 46 20.05 -8.26 4.46
CA PRO A 46 21.15 -9.01 5.06
C PRO A 46 22.48 -8.33 4.77
N THR A 47 23.40 -8.36 5.74
CA THR A 47 24.73 -7.75 5.58
C THR A 47 25.55 -8.39 4.46
N ASP A 48 25.30 -9.66 4.17
CA ASP A 48 25.93 -10.45 3.10
C ASP A 48 25.18 -10.35 1.76
N CYS A 49 24.01 -9.68 1.73
CA CYS A 49 23.20 -9.51 0.52
C CYS A 49 22.53 -8.11 0.48
N PRO A 50 23.32 -7.03 0.29
CA PRO A 50 22.75 -5.70 0.12
C PRO A 50 21.97 -5.60 -1.20
N GLY A 51 20.83 -4.92 -1.16
CA GLY A 51 19.93 -4.75 -2.30
C GLY A 51 18.83 -5.81 -2.40
N LEU A 52 18.72 -6.75 -1.44
CA LEU A 52 17.75 -7.83 -1.49
C LEU A 52 16.29 -7.32 -1.45
N ALA A 53 15.96 -6.35 -0.61
CA ALA A 53 14.61 -5.78 -0.55
C ALA A 53 14.23 -5.11 -1.87
N HIS A 54 15.19 -4.45 -2.54
CA HIS A 54 14.95 -3.86 -3.86
C HIS A 54 14.78 -4.95 -4.93
N LEU A 55 15.62 -6.00 -4.89
CA LEU A 55 15.47 -7.15 -5.80
C LEU A 55 14.09 -7.82 -5.66
N LEU A 56 13.54 -7.87 -4.45
CA LEU A 56 12.20 -8.42 -4.20
C LEU A 56 11.07 -7.51 -4.71
N GLU A 57 11.31 -6.21 -4.86
CA GLU A 57 10.33 -5.24 -5.36
C GLU A 57 10.18 -5.28 -6.90
N HIS A 58 11.20 -5.75 -7.63
CA HIS A 58 11.17 -5.94 -9.09
C HIS A 58 10.45 -7.23 -9.48
#